data_AF-A0A932LC35-F1
#
_entry.id   AF-A0A932LC35-F1
#
_cell.length_a   1.000
_cell.length_b   1.000
_cell.length_c   1.000
_cell.angle_alpha   90.00
_cell.angle_beta   90.00
_cell.angle_gamma   90.00
#
_symmetry.space_group_name_H-M   'P 1'
#
loop_
_entity.id
_entity.type
_entity.pdbx_description
1 polymer ?
#
loop_
_entity_poly.entity_id
_entity_poly.type
_entity_poly.pdbx_seq_one_letter_code
_entity_poly.pdbx_strand_id
1 'polypeptide(L)'
;MKPFQMCFEISGPTAMWTRPDTGDAPVSYPAPTLAAAKGIFESIVWLKSAEVVPQRVEICAPLVFHTYSTNYGGPLRKNETACAEQVGRLSAWELCPLFFHGN
;
A
#
# COMPACT_ATOMS: atom_id res chain seq x y z
N MET A 1 5.50 25.78 12.87
CA MET A 1 4.29 24.93 12.97
C MET A 1 4.63 23.71 13.80
N LYS A 2 3.77 23.28 14.73
CA LYS A 2 4.06 22.11 15.58
C LYS A 2 3.58 20.84 14.88
N PRO A 3 4.46 19.86 14.63
CA PRO A 3 4.03 18.58 14.10
C PRO A 3 3.19 17.85 15.14
N PHE A 4 2.10 17.22 14.68
CA PHE A 4 1.35 16.25 15.48
C PHE A 4 1.71 14.84 15.00
N GLN A 5 2.19 14.01 15.92
CA GLN A 5 2.52 12.62 15.65
C GLN A 5 1.29 11.75 15.94
N MET A 6 0.87 10.97 14.95
CA MET A 6 -0.09 9.89 15.12
C MET A 6 0.61 8.59 14.81
N CYS A 7 0.26 7.47 15.43
CA CYS A 7 0.77 6.19 14.97
C CYS A 7 -0.38 5.17 14.97
N PHE A 8 -0.42 4.30 13.97
CA PHE A 8 -1.46 3.25 13.90
C PHE A 8 -0.99 2.01 13.16
N GLU A 9 -1.70 0.93 13.48
CA GLU A 9 -1.50 -0.40 12.92
C GLU A 9 -2.64 -0.79 11.97
N ILE A 10 -2.27 -1.50 10.90
CA ILE A 10 -3.12 -2.16 9.92
C ILE A 10 -2.55 -3.55 9.78
N SER A 11 -3.44 -4.50 9.62
CA SER A 11 -3.10 -5.88 9.32
C SER A 11 -4.10 -6.36 8.28
N GLY A 12 -3.66 -7.25 7.40
CA GLY A 12 -4.53 -7.84 6.40
C GLY A 12 -4.01 -9.19 5.95
N PRO A 13 -4.89 -10.07 5.42
CA PRO A 13 -4.45 -11.36 4.90
C PRO A 13 -3.51 -11.21 3.70
N THR A 14 -3.64 -10.11 2.95
CA THR A 14 -2.99 -9.87 1.66
C THR A 14 -2.81 -8.35 1.42
N ALA A 15 -1.73 -7.94 0.76
CA ALA A 15 -1.63 -6.64 0.10
C ALA A 15 -0.81 -6.67 -1.18
N MET A 16 -1.16 -5.71 -2.02
CA MET A 16 -0.48 -5.41 -3.26
C MET A 16 0.03 -3.97 -3.23
N TRP A 17 1.36 -3.84 -3.19
CA TRP A 17 2.08 -2.59 -3.41
C TRP A 17 2.65 -2.62 -4.83
N THR A 18 1.80 -2.42 -5.84
CA THR A 18 2.15 -2.78 -7.23
C THR A 18 3.42 -2.09 -7.73
N ARG A 19 4.35 -2.90 -8.26
CA ARG A 19 5.49 -2.44 -9.03
C ARG A 19 5.06 -2.00 -10.43
N PRO A 20 5.24 -0.71 -10.80
CA PRO A 20 4.81 -0.23 -12.11
C PRO A 20 5.60 -0.85 -13.27
N ASP A 21 6.80 -1.38 -13.03
CA ASP A 21 7.66 -2.02 -14.03
C ASP A 21 7.26 -3.45 -14.38
N THR A 22 6.27 -4.04 -13.69
CA THR A 22 5.85 -5.45 -13.88
C THR A 22 4.65 -5.66 -14.81
N GLY A 23 4.16 -4.57 -15.41
CA GLY A 23 3.21 -4.64 -16.53
C GLY A 23 1.94 -5.45 -16.24
N ASP A 24 1.71 -6.46 -17.06
CA ASP A 24 0.52 -7.32 -17.04
C ASP A 24 0.60 -8.48 -16.04
N ALA A 25 1.75 -8.69 -15.39
CA ALA A 25 1.95 -9.65 -14.30
C ALA A 25 2.37 -8.91 -13.02
N PRO A 26 1.42 -8.31 -12.28
CA PRO A 26 1.76 -7.40 -11.20
C PRO A 26 2.53 -8.12 -10.10
N VAL A 27 3.57 -7.47 -9.58
CA VAL A 27 4.33 -7.93 -8.42
C VAL A 27 4.30 -6.86 -7.35
N SER A 28 4.05 -7.26 -6.11
CA SER A 28 4.11 -6.34 -4.97
C SER A 28 5.55 -5.97 -4.60
N TYR A 29 5.78 -4.71 -4.24
CA TYR A 29 6.90 -4.33 -3.38
C TYR A 29 6.79 -5.05 -2.02
N PRO A 30 7.91 -5.20 -1.28
CA PRO A 30 7.89 -5.79 0.07
C PRO A 30 7.24 -4.89 1.14
N ALA A 31 7.10 -3.60 0.87
CA ALA A 31 6.57 -2.61 1.80
C ALA A 31 5.73 -1.57 1.05
N PRO A 32 4.81 -0.87 1.74
CA PRO A 32 4.02 0.20 1.13
C PRO A 32 4.92 1.32 0.59
N THR A 33 4.50 1.89 -0.53
CA THR A 33 5.08 3.14 -1.03
C THR A 33 4.63 4.32 -0.17
N LEU A 34 5.33 5.46 -0.25
CA LEU A 34 4.92 6.68 0.46
C LEU A 34 3.48 7.09 0.12
N ALA A 35 3.10 6.99 -1.15
CA ALA A 35 1.74 7.28 -1.60
C ALA A 35 0.70 6.30 -1.02
N ALA A 36 1.02 5.00 -0.95
CA ALA A 36 0.14 4.03 -0.30
C ALA A 36 -0.03 4.32 1.18
N ALA A 37 1.07 4.62 1.89
CA ALA A 37 1.04 4.97 3.31
C ALA A 37 0.20 6.22 3.58
N LYS A 38 0.36 7.27 2.76
CA LYS A 38 -0.45 8.49 2.83
C LYS A 38 -1.93 8.19 2.56
N GLY A 39 -2.24 7.46 1.49
CA GLY A 39 -3.62 7.17 1.10
C GLY A 39 -4.40 6.39 2.14
N ILE A 40 -3.76 5.41 2.80
CA ILE A 40 -4.41 4.66 3.89
C ILE A 40 -4.71 5.56 5.09
N PHE A 41 -3.81 6.46 5.48
CA PHE A 41 -4.12 7.47 6.50
C PHE A 41 -5.28 8.38 6.12
N GLU A 42 -5.23 8.92 4.90
CA GLU A 42 -6.24 9.84 4.39
C GLU A 42 -7.61 9.15 4.24
N SER A 43 -7.63 7.82 4.10
CA SER A 43 -8.86 7.01 4.15
C SER A 43 -9.55 6.99 5.52
N ILE A 44 -8.80 7.27 6.60
CA ILE A 44 -9.34 7.37 7.96
C ILE A 44 -9.74 8.82 8.23
N VAL A 45 -8.81 9.76 8.00
CA VAL A 45 -9.03 11.18 8.21
C VAL A 45 -8.30 12.01 7.17
N TRP A 46 -9.05 12.85 6.48
CA TRP A 46 -8.53 13.84 5.55
C TRP A 46 -9.09 15.21 5.88
N LEU A 47 -8.20 16.21 5.93
CA LEU A 47 -8.54 17.58 6.27
C LEU A 47 -8.02 18.50 5.18
N LYS A 48 -8.84 19.45 4.71
CA LYS A 48 -8.37 20.48 3.76
C LYS A 48 -7.25 21.34 4.32
N SER A 49 -7.27 21.57 5.64
CA SER A 49 -6.29 22.39 6.32
C SER A 49 -5.08 21.59 6.79
N ALA A 50 -5.00 20.26 6.60
CA ALA A 50 -3.87 19.51 7.10
C ALA A 50 -3.41 18.37 6.17
N GLU A 51 -2.10 18.25 5.97
CA GLU A 51 -1.51 17.19 5.15
C GLU A 51 -0.88 16.09 6.00
N VAL A 52 -1.11 14.84 5.61
CA VAL A 52 -0.42 13.66 6.15
C VAL A 52 0.91 13.45 5.43
N VAL A 53 2.02 13.48 6.18
CA VAL A 53 3.37 13.18 5.65
C VAL A 53 3.95 11.96 6.36
N PRO A 54 3.85 10.74 5.79
CA PRO A 54 4.42 9.52 6.38
C PRO A 54 5.94 9.65 6.60
N GLN A 55 6.42 9.37 7.82
CA GLN A 55 7.86 9.44 8.14
C GLN A 55 8.51 8.06 8.27
N ARG A 56 7.75 7.06 8.72
CA ARG A 56 8.27 5.73 9.04
C ARG A 56 7.19 4.69 8.81
N VAL A 57 7.64 3.51 8.37
CA VAL A 57 6.87 2.27 8.29
C VAL A 57 7.70 1.21 9.01
N GLU A 58 7.07 0.45 9.89
CA GLU A 58 7.65 -0.76 10.48
C GLU A 58 7.02 -2.01 9.86
N ILE A 59 7.77 -3.13 9.81
CA ILE A 59 7.25 -4.41 9.35
C ILE A 59 7.22 -5.34 10.57
N CYS A 60 6.03 -5.67 11.04
CA CYS A 60 5.83 -6.36 12.32
C CYS A 60 5.77 -7.89 12.22
N ALA A 61 5.91 -8.48 11.02
CA ALA A 61 6.02 -9.93 10.85
C ALA A 61 6.75 -10.29 9.54
N PRO A 62 7.11 -11.57 9.33
CA PRO A 62 7.85 -11.98 8.14
C PRO A 62 7.08 -11.72 6.84
N LEU A 63 7.80 -11.23 5.83
CA LEU A 63 7.28 -11.05 4.49
C LEU A 63 7.02 -12.41 3.84
N VAL A 64 5.78 -12.65 3.41
CA VAL A 64 5.38 -13.86 2.70
C VAL A 64 4.67 -13.46 1.42
N PHE A 65 5.15 -13.94 0.27
CA PHE A 65 4.51 -13.72 -1.02
C PHE A 65 3.74 -14.97 -1.45
N HIS A 66 2.58 -14.79 -2.06
CA HIS A 66 1.76 -15.83 -2.65
C HIS A 66 1.26 -15.38 -4.02
N THR A 67 1.00 -16.35 -4.89
CA THR A 67 0.43 -16.07 -6.21
C THR A 67 -1.09 -15.96 -6.10
N TYR A 68 -1.66 -14.96 -6.75
CA TYR A 68 -3.09 -14.76 -6.95
C TYR A 68 -3.38 -14.69 -8.45
N SER A 69 -4.53 -15.15 -8.90
CA SER A 69 -4.93 -15.04 -10.31
C SER A 69 -6.14 -14.12 -10.41
N THR A 70 -6.05 -13.09 -11.25
CA THR A 70 -7.17 -12.18 -11.51
C THR A 70 -7.94 -12.65 -12.74
N ASN A 71 -9.26 -12.41 -12.76
CA ASN A 71 -10.09 -12.60 -13.95
C ASN A 71 -10.10 -11.35 -14.86
N TYR A 72 -9.17 -10.41 -14.65
CA TYR A 72 -9.09 -9.17 -15.42
C TYR A 72 -8.76 -9.46 -16.89
N GLY A 73 -9.67 -9.09 -17.79
CA GLY A 73 -9.60 -9.38 -19.21
C GLY A 73 -8.81 -8.35 -20.02
N GLY A 74 -7.64 -7.91 -19.52
CA GLY A 74 -6.89 -6.78 -20.05
C GLY A 74 -6.73 -6.79 -21.59
N PRO A 75 -6.45 -5.63 -22.22
CA PRO A 75 -6.54 -5.45 -23.67
C PRO A 75 -5.65 -6.37 -24.53
N LEU A 76 -4.68 -7.06 -23.93
CA LEU A 76 -3.79 -8.03 -24.59
C LEU A 76 -4.20 -9.50 -24.37
N ARG A 77 -5.33 -9.79 -23.72
CA ARG A 77 -5.73 -11.16 -23.38
C ARG A 77 -6.14 -11.93 -24.65
N LYS A 78 -5.25 -12.80 -25.13
CA LYS A 78 -5.62 -13.88 -26.06
C LYS A 78 -6.38 -14.96 -25.29
N ASN A 79 -7.27 -15.65 -25.98
CA ASN A 79 -8.21 -16.61 -25.39
C ASN A 79 -7.51 -17.59 -24.42
N GLU A 80 -8.02 -17.64 -23.18
CA GLU A 80 -7.78 -18.66 -22.13
C GLU A 80 -6.47 -18.66 -21.31
N THR A 81 -5.66 -17.60 -21.31
CA THR A 81 -4.53 -17.52 -20.35
C THR A 81 -4.90 -16.71 -19.09
N ALA A 82 -4.89 -17.35 -17.92
CA ALA A 82 -4.95 -16.66 -16.63
C ALA A 82 -3.58 -16.05 -16.30
N CYS A 83 -3.52 -14.75 -16.02
CA CYS A 83 -2.26 -14.11 -15.60
C CYS A 83 -2.08 -14.31 -14.08
N ALA A 84 -0.91 -14.81 -13.69
CA ALA A 84 -0.53 -15.02 -12.30
C ALA A 84 0.10 -13.74 -11.74
N GLU A 85 -0.50 -13.18 -10.70
CA GLU A 85 -0.06 -12.01 -9.96
C GLU A 85 0.65 -12.46 -8.67
N GLN A 86 1.72 -11.78 -8.25
CA GLN A 86 2.40 -12.09 -6.98
C GLN A 86 2.05 -11.05 -5.92
N VAL A 87 1.36 -11.50 -4.87
CA VAL A 87 0.82 -10.67 -3.79
C VAL A 87 1.51 -10.97 -2.46
N GLY A 88 1.82 -9.94 -1.69
CA GLY A 88 2.39 -10.09 -0.35
C GLY A 88 1.30 -10.34 0.69
N ARG A 89 1.64 -10.97 1.81
CA ARG A 89 0.87 -10.93 3.06
C ARG A 89 1.22 -9.66 3.81
N LEU A 90 0.22 -8.92 4.31
CA LEU A 90 0.49 -7.82 5.23
C LEU A 90 0.71 -8.33 6.63
N SER A 91 1.95 -8.26 7.06
CA SER A 91 2.26 -8.13 8.46
C SER A 91 2.16 -6.67 8.87
N ALA A 92 1.67 -6.45 10.09
CA ALA A 92 1.42 -5.15 10.68
C ALA A 92 2.51 -4.08 10.47
N TRP A 93 2.06 -2.83 10.52
CA TRP A 93 2.87 -1.63 10.30
C TRP A 93 2.61 -0.62 11.41
N GLU A 94 3.57 0.24 11.69
CA GLU A 94 3.32 1.46 12.44
C GLU A 94 3.65 2.61 11.49
N LEU A 95 2.65 3.39 11.10
CA LEU A 95 2.93 4.64 10.39
C LEU A 95 2.93 5.79 11.36
N CYS A 96 4.00 6.59 11.40
CA CYS A 96 3.95 7.88 12.07
C CYS A 96 3.98 9.03 11.05
N PRO A 97 2.85 9.70 10.74
CA PRO A 97 2.83 10.84 9.86
C PRO A 97 2.99 12.12 10.68
N LEU A 98 3.48 13.15 10.02
CA LEU A 98 3.42 14.52 10.52
C LEU A 98 2.22 15.19 9.86
N PHE A 99 1.32 15.76 10.65
CA PHE A 99 0.32 16.70 10.14
C PHE A 99 0.91 18.11 10.03
N PHE A 100 0.81 18.72 8.85
CA PHE A 100 1.08 20.16 8.66
C PHE A 100 -0.25 20.90 8.47
N HIS A 101 -0.66 21.72 9.44
CA HIS A 101 -1.92 22.48 9.39
C HIS A 101 -1.75 23.83 8.65
N GLY A 102 -2.07 23.93 7.36
CA GLY A 102 -2.05 25.19 6.61
C GLY A 102 -3.08 26.20 7.13
N ASN A 103 -2.65 27.45 7.30
CA ASN A 103 -3.55 28.62 7.48
C ASN A 103 -4.40 28.83 6.23
#